data_AF-A0AAD7VYY9-F1
#
_entry.id   AF-A0AAD7VYY9-F1
#
_cell.length_a   1.000
_cell.length_b   1.000
_cell.length_c   1.000
_cell.angle_alpha   90.00
_cell.angle_beta   90.00
_cell.angle_gamma   90.00
#
_symmetry.space_group_name_H-M   'P 1'
#
loop_
_entity.id
_entity.type
_entity.pdbx_description
1 polymer ?
#
loop_
_entity_poly.entity_id
_entity_poly.type
_entity_poly.pdbx_seq_one_letter_code
_entity_poly.pdbx_strand_id
1 'polypeptide(L)'
;MTNMYALQNATSSFRYASPEEIKALVGLHLAVGVMKLPRVRMYWDSTMDIGLFRDALSRDRFFQLRSNLHIVNNLERPAGDKDVFYKVRPLYDSIRKRCLELSLDENLCIDEQVKYFDNRPVLLASNFVGVGDTDEVVR
;
A
#
# COMPACT_ATOMS: atom_id res chain seq x y z
N MET A 1 -4.48 2.56 -13.55
CA MET A 1 -3.23 2.86 -14.27
C MET A 1 -2.33 1.64 -14.44
N THR A 2 -2.45 0.62 -13.59
CA THR A 2 -1.76 -0.69 -13.73
C THR A 2 -1.69 -1.24 -15.16
N ASN A 3 -2.82 -1.35 -15.88
CA ASN A 3 -2.84 -1.90 -17.23
C ASN A 3 -2.05 -1.05 -18.23
N MET A 4 -2.20 0.27 -18.13
CA MET A 4 -1.47 1.23 -18.97
C MET A 4 0.04 1.15 -18.71
N TYR A 5 0.46 1.10 -17.44
CA TYR A 5 1.87 0.94 -17.10
C TYR A 5 2.45 -0.37 -17.64
N ALA A 6 1.72 -1.48 -17.51
CA ALA A 6 2.18 -2.77 -18.00
C ALA A 6 2.38 -2.78 -19.53
N LEU A 7 1.48 -2.11 -20.27
CA LEU A 7 1.61 -1.90 -21.71
C LEU A 7 2.83 -1.02 -22.07
N GLN A 8 3.00 0.11 -21.37
CA GLN A 8 4.10 1.04 -21.60
C GLN A 8 5.47 0.38 -21.39
N ASN A 9 5.59 -0.53 -20.42
CA ASN A 9 6.85 -1.23 -20.13
C ASN A 9 6.98 -2.57 -20.87
N ALA A 10 6.09 -2.85 -21.84
CA ALA A 10 6.08 -4.10 -22.60
C ALA A 10 6.23 -5.35 -21.70
N THR A 11 5.53 -5.38 -20.56
CA THR A 11 5.64 -6.49 -19.62
C THR A 11 5.15 -7.77 -20.31
N SER A 12 6.08 -8.69 -20.59
CA SER A 12 5.80 -9.92 -21.33
C SER A 12 4.66 -10.69 -20.69
N SER A 13 3.67 -11.07 -21.50
CA SER A 13 2.51 -11.87 -21.06
C SER A 13 1.69 -11.23 -19.92
N PHE A 14 1.70 -9.90 -19.79
CA PHE A 14 0.80 -9.22 -18.86
C PHE A 14 -0.63 -9.24 -19.38
N ARG A 15 -1.49 -10.02 -18.72
CA ARG A 15 -2.93 -9.92 -18.91
C ARG A 15 -3.48 -8.71 -18.15
N TYR A 16 -4.36 -7.95 -18.79
CA TYR A 16 -5.11 -6.86 -18.16
C TYR A 16 -5.66 -7.28 -16.79
N ALA A 17 -5.36 -6.46 -15.78
CA ALA A 17 -5.88 -6.58 -14.43
C ALA A 17 -7.34 -6.12 -14.38
N SER A 18 -8.20 -6.96 -13.81
CA SER A 18 -9.58 -6.59 -13.50
C SER A 18 -9.69 -5.87 -12.14
N PRO A 19 -10.77 -5.12 -11.87
CA PRO A 19 -11.01 -4.53 -10.55
C PRO A 19 -11.02 -5.56 -9.42
N GLU A 20 -11.52 -6.77 -9.67
CA GLU A 20 -11.58 -7.89 -8.72
C GLU A 20 -10.19 -8.38 -8.36
N GLU A 21 -9.29 -8.50 -9.35
CA GLU A 21 -7.89 -8.87 -9.11
C GLU A 21 -7.15 -7.81 -8.28
N ILE A 22 -7.44 -6.52 -8.51
CA ILE A 22 -6.86 -5.44 -7.69
C ILE A 22 -7.40 -5.48 -6.26
N LYS A 23 -8.71 -5.73 -6.06
CA LYS A 23 -9.29 -5.93 -4.73
C LYS A 23 -8.67 -7.13 -4.01
N ALA A 24 -8.52 -8.26 -4.71
CA ALA A 24 -7.88 -9.46 -4.17
C ALA A 24 -6.42 -9.18 -3.79
N LEU A 25 -5.66 -8.49 -4.63
CA LEU A 25 -4.28 -8.09 -4.33
C LEU A 25 -4.18 -7.28 -3.02
N VAL A 26 -5.05 -6.28 -2.84
CA VAL A 26 -5.09 -5.46 -1.62
C VAL A 26 -5.49 -6.31 -0.41
N GLY A 27 -6.52 -7.15 -0.54
CA GLY A 27 -6.96 -8.05 0.54
C GLY A 27 -5.87 -9.02 1.00
N LEU A 28 -5.15 -9.62 0.05
CA LEU A 28 -4.02 -10.50 0.37
C LEU A 28 -2.89 -9.74 1.05
N HIS A 29 -2.58 -8.50 0.66
CA HIS A 29 -1.59 -7.69 1.35
C HIS A 29 -1.98 -7.36 2.81
N LEU A 30 -3.25 -7.12 3.08
CA LEU A 30 -3.76 -6.96 4.45
C LEU A 30 -3.57 -8.26 5.26
N ALA A 31 -3.92 -9.40 4.67
CA ALA A 31 -3.74 -10.71 5.31
C ALA A 31 -2.26 -11.03 5.60
N VAL A 32 -1.34 -10.68 4.70
CA VAL A 32 0.12 -10.80 4.93
C VAL A 32 0.55 -10.01 6.16
N GLY A 33 0.00 -8.80 6.34
CA GLY A 33 0.30 -7.95 7.50
C GLY A 33 -0.16 -8.55 8.84
N VAL A 34 -1.23 -9.35 8.82
CA VAL A 34 -1.78 -10.03 10.00
C VAL A 34 -0.99 -11.32 10.31
N MET A 35 -0.78 -12.17 9.30
CA MET A 35 -0.20 -13.50 9.47
C MET A 35 1.33 -13.50 9.63
N LYS A 36 2.02 -12.54 9.00
CA LYS A 36 3.47 -12.29 9.18
C LYS A 36 4.39 -13.50 8.92
N LEU A 37 4.09 -14.35 7.94
CA LEU A 37 5.02 -15.39 7.51
C LEU A 37 6.36 -14.80 7.03
N PRO A 38 7.51 -15.46 7.29
CA PRO A 38 8.84 -14.89 7.02
C PRO A 38 9.10 -14.53 5.56
N ARG A 39 8.45 -15.21 4.60
CA ARG A 39 8.60 -14.94 3.17
C ARG A 39 7.23 -14.92 2.51
N VAL A 40 6.97 -13.91 1.66
CA VAL A 40 5.69 -13.75 0.94
C VAL A 40 5.34 -14.96 0.07
N ARG A 41 6.33 -15.72 -0.41
CA ARG A 41 6.07 -16.94 -1.20
C ARG A 41 5.46 -18.08 -0.38
N MET A 42 5.66 -18.10 0.94
CA MET A 42 5.17 -19.16 1.82
C MET A 42 3.65 -19.21 1.93
N TYR A 43 2.96 -18.10 1.63
CA TYR A 43 1.50 -18.06 1.65
C TYR A 43 0.84 -18.95 0.58
N TRP A 44 1.59 -19.36 -0.44
CA TRP A 44 1.17 -20.33 -1.45
C TRP A 44 1.89 -21.68 -1.30
N ASP A 45 2.58 -21.90 -0.19
CA ASP A 45 3.22 -23.19 0.06
C ASP A 45 2.16 -24.24 0.38
N SER A 46 2.26 -25.40 -0.27
CA SER A 46 1.33 -26.50 -0.05
C SER A 46 1.35 -27.03 1.37
N THR A 47 2.45 -26.85 2.11
CA THR A 47 2.53 -27.27 3.53
C THR A 47 1.70 -26.37 4.45
N MET A 48 1.45 -25.12 4.05
CA MET A 48 0.72 -24.15 4.85
C MET A 48 -0.79 -24.22 4.61
N ASP A 49 -1.20 -24.69 3.42
CA ASP A 49 -2.60 -24.86 2.97
C ASP A 49 -3.52 -23.67 3.30
N ILE A 50 -3.04 -22.45 3.02
CA ILE A 50 -3.80 -21.22 3.32
C ILE A 50 -4.77 -20.95 2.16
N GLY A 51 -5.98 -21.52 2.25
CA GLY A 51 -7.03 -21.39 1.23
C GLY A 51 -7.29 -19.94 0.80
N LEU A 52 -7.25 -18.99 1.74
CA LEU A 52 -7.39 -17.56 1.45
C LEU A 52 -6.45 -17.07 0.33
N PHE A 53 -5.19 -17.52 0.31
CA PHE A 53 -4.21 -17.09 -0.69
C PHE A 53 -4.33 -17.92 -1.97
N ARG A 54 -4.45 -19.23 -1.83
CA ARG A 54 -4.58 -20.16 -2.95
C ARG A 54 -5.78 -19.83 -3.83
N ASP A 55 -6.92 -19.54 -3.21
CA ASP A 55 -8.21 -19.41 -3.89
C ASP A 55 -8.43 -17.98 -4.44
N ALA A 56 -7.76 -16.97 -3.87
CA ALA A 56 -7.91 -15.58 -4.31
C ALA A 56 -7.09 -15.22 -5.56
N LEU A 57 -5.80 -15.57 -5.58
CA LEU A 57 -4.90 -15.32 -6.71
C LEU A 57 -3.83 -16.40 -6.77
N SER A 58 -3.39 -16.81 -7.97
CA SER A 58 -2.18 -17.61 -8.07
C SER A 58 -0.96 -16.79 -7.61
N ARG A 59 0.05 -17.48 -7.06
CA ARG A 59 1.30 -16.85 -6.59
C ARG A 59 1.91 -15.94 -7.66
N ASP A 60 2.03 -16.46 -8.89
CA ASP A 60 2.70 -15.74 -9.96
C ASP A 60 1.87 -14.55 -10.45
N ARG A 61 0.52 -14.67 -10.46
CA ARG A 61 -0.36 -13.54 -10.75
C ARG A 61 -0.27 -12.46 -9.67
N PHE A 62 -0.20 -12.84 -8.39
CA PHE A 62 0.03 -11.91 -7.29
C PHE A 62 1.32 -11.09 -7.50
N PHE A 63 2.45 -11.75 -7.79
CA PHE A 63 3.71 -11.03 -8.02
C PHE A 63 3.70 -10.17 -9.28
N GLN A 64 3.05 -10.64 -10.36
CA GLN A 64 2.90 -9.88 -11.60
C GLN A 64 2.06 -8.61 -11.40
N LEU A 65 0.94 -8.71 -10.67
CA LEU A 65 0.10 -7.56 -10.33
C LEU A 65 0.83 -6.60 -9.39
N ARG A 66 1.50 -7.13 -8.36
CA ARG A 66 2.27 -6.35 -7.38
C ARG A 66 3.37 -5.53 -8.04
N SER A 67 4.10 -6.08 -9.01
CA SER A 67 5.17 -5.35 -9.71
C SER A 67 4.67 -4.28 -10.68
N ASN A 68 3.43 -4.41 -11.16
CA ASN A 68 2.82 -3.50 -12.13
C ASN A 68 1.81 -2.52 -11.52
N LEU A 69 1.51 -2.60 -10.22
CA LEU A 69 0.51 -1.77 -9.57
C LEU A 69 0.84 -0.28 -9.70
N HIS A 70 0.01 0.47 -10.43
CA HIS A 70 0.19 1.90 -10.67
C HIS A 70 -1.10 2.68 -10.45
N ILE A 71 -0.97 3.83 -9.80
CA ILE A 71 -2.07 4.71 -9.38
C ILE A 71 -2.19 5.90 -10.34
N VAL A 72 -1.08 6.36 -10.92
CA VAL A 72 -1.02 7.51 -11.87
C VAL A 72 -0.43 7.10 -13.22
N ASN A 73 -0.64 7.93 -14.25
CA ASN A 73 0.12 7.83 -15.50
C ASN A 73 1.45 8.55 -15.33
N ASN A 74 2.57 7.85 -15.51
CA ASN A 74 3.88 8.49 -15.40
C ASN A 74 4.13 9.52 -16.53
N LEU A 75 3.42 9.40 -17.66
CA LEU A 75 3.54 10.32 -18.81
C LEU A 75 2.76 11.62 -18.65
N GLU A 76 1.85 11.69 -17.68
CA GLU A 76 1.00 12.88 -17.45
C GLU A 76 1.54 13.75 -16.31
N ARG A 77 2.74 13.48 -15.80
CA ARG A 77 3.34 14.32 -14.76
C ARG A 77 3.65 15.70 -15.34
N PRO A 78 3.08 16.80 -14.79
CA PRO A 78 3.36 18.13 -15.28
C PRO A 78 4.84 18.49 -15.15
N ALA A 79 5.38 19.18 -16.16
CA ALA A 79 6.74 19.70 -16.11
C ALA A 79 6.86 20.70 -14.94
N GLY A 80 7.85 20.51 -14.08
CA GLY A 80 8.05 21.34 -12.89
C GLY A 80 7.25 20.94 -11.65
N ASP A 81 6.46 19.85 -11.70
CA ASP A 81 5.81 19.32 -10.51
C ASP A 81 6.85 18.80 -9.49
N LYS A 82 6.90 19.47 -8.33
CA LYS A 82 7.82 19.16 -7.23
C LYS A 82 7.25 18.21 -6.18
N ASP A 83 6.02 17.71 -6.37
CA ASP A 83 5.43 16.75 -5.45
C ASP A 83 6.22 15.44 -5.47
N VAL A 84 6.89 15.16 -4.35
CA VAL A 84 7.66 13.93 -4.15
C VAL A 84 6.75 12.70 -4.04
N PHE A 85 5.49 12.87 -3.68
CA PHE A 85 4.49 11.81 -3.53
C PHE A 85 3.56 11.67 -4.73
N TYR A 86 3.81 12.37 -5.85
CA TYR A 86 2.95 12.39 -7.04
C TYR A 86 2.42 10.99 -7.43
N LYS A 87 3.30 9.97 -7.41
CA LYS A 87 2.96 8.59 -7.80
C LYS A 87 1.86 7.93 -6.97
N VAL A 88 1.68 8.36 -5.73
CA VAL A 88 0.71 7.79 -4.78
C VAL A 88 -0.31 8.83 -4.31
N ARG A 89 -0.17 10.10 -4.73
CA ARG A 89 -1.00 11.23 -4.30
C ARG A 89 -2.51 10.93 -4.39
N PRO A 90 -3.06 10.37 -5.48
CA PRO A 90 -4.50 10.09 -5.55
C PRO A 90 -4.97 9.07 -4.52
N LEU A 91 -4.15 8.06 -4.22
CA LEU A 91 -4.46 7.06 -3.20
C LEU A 91 -4.40 7.67 -1.81
N TYR A 92 -3.35 8.45 -1.53
CA TYR A 92 -3.21 9.17 -0.26
C TYR A 92 -4.39 10.11 -0.02
N ASP A 93 -4.76 10.94 -1.00
CA ASP A 93 -5.86 11.89 -0.86
C ASP A 93 -7.20 11.19 -0.66
N SER A 94 -7.42 10.06 -1.34
CA SER A 94 -8.62 9.23 -1.16
C SER A 94 -8.71 8.66 0.26
N ILE A 95 -7.62 8.12 0.81
CA ILE A 95 -7.57 7.60 2.18
C ILE A 95 -7.75 8.75 3.17
N ARG A 96 -6.99 9.84 3.02
CA ARG A 96 -7.05 11.02 3.89
C ARG A 96 -8.46 11.59 3.94
N LYS A 97 -9.14 11.72 2.80
CA LYS A 97 -10.52 12.17 2.73
C LYS A 97 -11.44 11.32 3.61
N ARG A 98 -11.35 9.99 3.52
CA ARG A 98 -12.17 9.08 4.34
C ARG A 98 -11.81 9.15 5.82
N CYS A 99 -10.53 9.31 6.16
CA CYS A 99 -10.10 9.48 7.55
C CYS A 99 -10.66 10.77 8.16
N LEU A 100 -10.70 11.88 7.41
CA LEU A 100 -11.24 13.16 7.87
C LEU A 100 -12.76 13.17 8.05
N GLU A 101 -13.47 12.21 7.46
CA GLU A 101 -14.91 12.03 7.65
C GLU A 101 -15.24 11.27 8.96
N LEU A 102 -14.25 10.68 9.63
CA LEU A 102 -14.43 9.99 10.90
C LEU A 102 -14.54 11.00 12.05
N SER A 103 -15.42 10.72 13.01
CA SER A 103 -15.49 11.48 14.26
C SER A 103 -14.19 11.34 15.04
N LEU A 104 -13.68 12.45 15.57
CA LEU A 104 -12.52 12.47 16.44
C LEU A 104 -12.93 12.30 17.90
N ASP A 105 -12.03 11.69 18.69
CA ASP A 105 -12.15 11.63 20.14
C ASP A 105 -11.67 12.97 20.78
N GLU A 106 -11.99 13.18 22.06
CA GLU A 106 -11.63 14.42 22.77
C GLU A 106 -10.14 14.50 23.10
N ASN A 107 -9.51 13.35 23.37
CA ASN A 107 -8.10 13.26 23.76
C ASN A 107 -7.26 12.69 22.61
N LEU A 108 -6.55 13.58 21.92
CA LEU A 108 -5.75 13.25 20.73
C LEU A 108 -4.27 13.54 20.96
N CYS A 109 -3.41 12.59 20.61
CA CYS A 109 -1.97 12.82 20.52
C CYS A 109 -1.52 12.99 19.07
N ILE A 110 -0.48 13.82 18.87
CA ILE A 110 0.16 14.02 17.57
C ILE A 110 1.60 13.58 17.70
N ASP A 111 1.98 12.60 16.88
CA ASP A 111 3.34 12.09 16.81
C ASP A 111 3.78 11.80 15.36
N GLU A 112 5.07 11.64 15.17
CA GLU A 112 5.75 11.40 13.91
C GLU A 112 5.99 9.90 13.72
N GLN A 113 5.63 9.36 12.55
CA GLN A 113 5.94 7.98 12.23
C GLN A 113 7.15 7.90 11.29
N VAL A 114 8.23 7.27 11.76
CA VAL A 114 9.39 6.95 10.92
C VAL A 114 9.28 5.54 10.37
N LYS A 115 9.49 5.38 9.05
CA LYS A 115 9.65 4.08 8.39
C LYS A 115 11.03 3.99 7.77
N TYR A 116 11.66 2.84 7.88
CA TYR A 116 12.95 2.59 7.22
C TYR A 116 12.72 2.00 5.84
N PHE A 117 13.36 2.60 4.82
CA PHE A 117 13.38 2.10 3.46
C PHE A 117 14.85 2.02 3.00
N ASP A 118 15.32 0.81 2.67
CA ASP A 118 16.72 0.55 2.30
C ASP A 118 17.75 1.19 3.27
N ASN A 119 17.56 0.94 4.57
CA ASN A 119 18.35 1.49 5.68
C ASN A 119 18.36 3.03 5.78
N ARG A 120 17.46 3.72 5.07
CA ARG A 120 17.26 5.16 5.21
C ARG A 120 15.96 5.43 5.96
N PRO A 121 15.99 6.23 7.05
CA PRO A 121 14.76 6.65 7.68
C PRO A 121 14.01 7.61 6.74
N VAL A 122 12.76 7.29 6.47
CA VAL A 122 11.81 8.14 5.78
C VAL A 122 10.81 8.58 6.84
N LEU A 123 10.82 9.87 7.15
CA LEU A 123 9.82 10.49 8.00
C LEU A 123 8.52 10.56 7.20
N LEU A 124 7.52 9.78 7.61
CA LEU A 124 6.17 9.94 7.11
C LEU A 124 5.61 11.12 7.88
N ALA A 125 5.51 12.28 7.22
CA ALA A 125 5.05 13.50 7.85
C ALA A 125 3.69 13.25 8.55
N SER A 126 3.72 13.44 9.87
CA SER A 126 2.66 13.75 10.84
C SER A 126 1.22 13.49 10.38
N ASN A 127 0.54 12.55 11.03
CA ASN A 127 -0.91 12.51 11.31
C ASN A 127 -1.31 11.12 11.87
N PHE A 128 -0.54 10.51 12.77
CA PHE A 128 -1.12 9.43 13.57
C PHE A 128 -1.81 10.09 14.77
N VAL A 129 -3.13 10.21 14.66
CA VAL A 129 -3.96 10.59 15.79
C VAL A 129 -4.25 9.31 16.57
N GLY A 130 -3.56 9.13 17.68
CA GLY A 130 -3.85 8.08 18.65
C GLY A 130 -4.81 8.60 19.72
N VAL A 131 -5.57 7.69 20.32
CA VAL A 131 -6.26 7.97 21.59
C VAL A 131 -5.26 7.68 22.70
N GLY A 132 -4.89 8.70 23.47
CA GLY A 132 -3.92 8.59 24.55
C GLY A 132 -3.62 9.94 25.18
N ASP A 133 -3.09 9.92 26.40
CA ASP A 133 -2.59 11.12 27.05
C ASP A 133 -1.34 11.62 26.31
N THR A 134 -1.22 12.94 26.14
CA THR A 134 0.00 13.57 25.65
C THR A 134 1.14 13.18 26.60
N ASP A 135 2.25 12.63 26.09
CA ASP A 135 3.42 12.33 26.90
C ASP A 135 3.87 13.60 27.63
N GLU A 136 3.56 13.72 28.93
CA GLU A 136 4.17 14.72 29.79
C GLU A 136 5.65 14.36 29.90
N VAL A 137 6.48 15.02 29.09
CA VAL A 137 7.93 14.95 29.22
C VAL A 137 8.31 15.65 30.53
N VAL A 138 8.32 14.89 31.64
CA VAL A 138 8.93 15.34 32.88
C VAL A 138 10.44 15.37 32.65
N ARG A 139 11.00 16.59 32.58
CA ARG A 139 12.44 16.83 32.50
C ARG A 139 13.13 16.63 33.84
#